data_AF-M1MRV0-F1
#
_entry.id   AF-M1MRV0-F1
#
_cell.length_a   1.000
_cell.length_b   1.000
_cell.length_c   1.000
_cell.angle_alpha   90.00
_cell.angle_beta   90.00
_cell.angle_gamma   90.00
#
_symmetry.space_group_name_H-M   'P 1'
#
loop_
_entity.id
_entity.type
_entity.pdbx_description
1 polymer ?
#
loop_
_entity_poly.entity_id
_entity_poly.type
_entity_poly.pdbx_seq_one_letter_code
_entity_poly.pdbx_strand_id
1 'polypeptide(L)'
;MEVFIYKTYNEWFEDKPTEVLEGEVSSLYNGVLAIDTIIDYKNYRQRISLKNNFAIIYKLSYGFLSYAREINVYSNINSWQNSSPEISFKGEVYESECGDSHFVFITDDGYKQSISLDGIYAVTYER
;
A
#
# COMPACT_ATOMS: atom_id res chain seq x y z
N MET A 1 6.16 15.32 -0.61
CA MET A 1 4.95 14.60 -0.17
C MET A 1 5.36 13.68 0.94
N GLU A 2 4.58 13.57 2.02
CA GLU A 2 4.88 12.61 3.09
C GLU A 2 4.64 11.18 2.61
N VAL A 3 5.59 10.29 2.92
CA VAL A 3 5.58 8.87 2.59
C VAL A 3 5.77 8.08 3.88
N PHE A 4 4.79 7.25 4.20
CA PHE A 4 4.75 6.42 5.40
C PHE A 4 5.19 5.01 5.03
N ILE A 5 6.20 4.49 5.73
CA ILE A 5 6.73 3.13 5.51
C ILE A 5 6.44 2.30 6.75
N TYR A 6 5.84 1.14 6.54
CA TYR A 6 5.50 0.17 7.59
C TYR A 6 6.26 -1.13 7.29
N LYS A 7 7.03 -1.66 8.24
CA LYS A 7 7.80 -2.90 8.02
C LYS A 7 6.96 -4.15 8.19
N THR A 8 5.90 -4.10 8.99
CA THR A 8 5.09 -5.27 9.37
C THR A 8 3.60 -5.02 9.19
N TYR A 9 2.83 -6.11 9.09
CA TYR A 9 1.37 -6.07 9.07
C TYR A 9 0.80 -5.33 10.28
N ASN A 10 1.30 -5.62 11.50
CA ASN A 10 0.79 -5.01 12.72
C ASN A 10 1.05 -3.49 12.77
N GLU A 11 2.22 -3.05 12.32
CA GLU A 11 2.52 -1.61 12.22
C GLU A 11 1.54 -0.92 11.28
N TRP A 12 1.22 -1.52 10.13
CA TRP A 12 0.23 -0.97 9.20
C TRP A 12 -1.20 -1.02 9.76
N PHE A 13 -1.59 -2.14 10.37
CA PHE A 13 -2.91 -2.34 10.97
C PHE A 13 -3.20 -1.34 12.10
N GLU A 14 -2.19 -1.03 12.91
CA GLU A 14 -2.30 -0.08 14.03
C GLU A 14 -1.98 1.37 13.64
N ASP A 15 -1.70 1.63 12.36
CA ASP A 15 -1.25 2.92 11.81
C ASP A 15 -0.05 3.52 12.59
N LYS A 16 1.01 2.71 12.75
CA LYS A 16 2.27 3.09 13.39
C LYS A 16 3.42 2.97 12.39
N PRO A 17 3.68 4.00 11.56
CA PRO A 17 4.74 3.93 10.57
C PRO A 17 6.11 3.73 11.23
N THR A 18 6.90 2.84 10.65
CA THR A 18 8.30 2.65 11.05
C THR A 18 9.15 3.87 10.69
N GLU A 19 8.84 4.49 9.55
CA GLU A 19 9.55 5.65 9.03
C GLU A 19 8.59 6.56 8.26
N VAL A 20 8.82 7.88 8.37
CA VAL A 20 8.11 8.90 7.59
C VAL A 20 9.16 9.72 6.83
N LEU A 21 9.02 9.77 5.50
CA LEU A 21 9.92 10.47 4.60
C LEU A 21 9.19 11.59 3.86
N GLU A 22 9.92 12.63 3.46
CA GLU A 22 9.43 13.59 2.48
C GLU A 22 10.08 13.35 1.12
N GLY A 23 9.28 13.11 0.09
CA GLY A 23 9.79 12.88 -1.25
C GLY A 23 8.73 12.77 -2.33
N GLU A 24 9.17 12.32 -3.49
CA GLU A 24 8.33 11.91 -4.63
C GLU A 24 8.43 10.39 -4.80
N VAL A 25 7.29 9.72 -4.95
CA VAL A 25 7.22 8.26 -5.09
C VAL A 25 6.99 7.92 -6.56
N SER A 26 7.79 6.99 -7.08
CA SER A 26 7.61 6.40 -8.39
C SER A 26 7.51 4.88 -8.28
N SER A 27 6.50 4.31 -8.95
CA SER A 27 6.34 2.87 -9.06
C SER A 27 7.27 2.33 -10.14
N LEU A 28 8.12 1.37 -9.77
CA LEU A 28 8.96 0.63 -10.71
C LEU A 28 8.32 -0.75 -10.96
N TYR A 29 9.04 -1.64 -11.63
CA TYR A 29 8.55 -2.99 -11.91
C TYR A 29 8.58 -3.90 -10.66
N ASN A 30 7.61 -4.82 -10.57
CA ASN A 30 7.56 -5.91 -9.58
C ASN A 30 7.56 -5.48 -8.10
N GLY A 31 6.75 -4.48 -7.73
CA GLY A 31 6.58 -4.08 -6.32
C GLY A 31 7.82 -3.42 -5.70
N VAL A 32 8.72 -2.92 -6.56
CA VAL A 32 9.80 -2.02 -6.15
C VAL A 32 9.31 -0.59 -6.36
N LEU A 33 9.42 0.21 -5.31
CA LEU A 33 9.12 1.63 -5.33
C LEU A 33 10.43 2.41 -5.24
N ALA A 34 10.49 3.57 -5.88
CA ALA A 34 11.58 4.52 -5.71
C ALA A 34 11.07 5.81 -5.08
N ILE A 35 11.75 6.27 -4.03
CA ILE A 35 11.46 7.53 -3.34
C ILE A 35 12.64 8.48 -3.59
N ASP A 36 12.36 9.60 -4.24
CA ASP A 36 13.33 10.67 -4.42
C ASP A 36 13.18 11.69 -3.29
N THR A 37 14.25 11.87 -2.50
CA THR A 37 14.30 12.73 -1.31
C THR A 37 15.42 13.76 -1.44
N ILE A 38 15.25 14.95 -0.85
CA ILE A 38 16.30 15.98 -0.79
C ILE A 38 16.79 16.10 0.66
N ILE A 39 18.07 15.81 0.88
CA ILE A 39 18.71 15.91 2.20
C ILE A 39 20.01 16.69 2.02
N ASP A 40 20.20 17.75 2.81
CA ASP A 40 21.38 18.63 2.75
C ASP A 40 21.73 19.10 1.32
N TYR A 41 20.70 19.55 0.58
CA TYR A 41 20.81 20.00 -0.82
C TYR A 41 21.28 18.94 -1.82
N LYS A 42 21.28 17.66 -1.43
CA LYS A 42 21.60 16.53 -2.31
C LYS A 42 20.34 15.72 -2.57
N ASN A 43 20.19 15.30 -3.83
CA ASN A 43 19.11 14.41 -4.26
C ASN A 43 19.53 12.96 -4.02
N TYR A 44 18.68 12.19 -3.36
CA TYR A 44 18.87 10.76 -3.16
C TYR A 44 17.67 10.00 -3.71
N ARG A 45 17.93 8.90 -4.43
CA ARG A 45 16.90 7.94 -4.83
C ARG A 45 17.01 6.69 -3.99
N GLN A 46 16.01 6.44 -3.16
CA GLN A 46 15.91 5.25 -2.34
C GLN A 46 15.06 4.21 -3.07
N ARG A 47 15.56 2.98 -3.24
CA ARG A 47 14.78 1.88 -3.81
C ARG A 47 14.30 0.97 -2.70
N ILE A 48 12.99 0.81 -2.59
CA ILE A 48 12.33 0.11 -1.49
C ILE A 48 11.47 -1.00 -2.08
N SER A 49 11.49 -2.17 -1.46
CA SER A 49 10.71 -3.33 -1.89
C SER A 49 9.69 -3.72 -0.83
N LEU A 50 8.51 -4.15 -1.30
CA LEU A 50 7.46 -4.73 -0.46
C LEU A 50 7.79 -6.16 0.04
N LYS A 51 8.96 -6.70 -0.31
CA LYS A 51 9.49 -7.93 0.31
C LYS A 51 10.04 -7.70 1.71
N ASN A 52 10.58 -6.52 1.97
CA ASN A 52 11.22 -6.17 3.25
C ASN A 52 10.42 -5.12 4.04
N ASN A 53 9.38 -4.56 3.42
CA ASN A 53 8.48 -3.61 4.04
C ASN A 53 7.06 -4.08 3.73
N PHE A 54 6.18 -3.99 4.71
CA PHE A 54 4.81 -4.42 4.54
C PHE A 54 3.99 -3.40 3.74
N ALA A 55 4.10 -2.11 4.03
CA ALA A 55 3.33 -1.10 3.31
C ALA A 55 4.14 0.16 3.04
N ILE A 56 3.87 0.78 1.89
CA ILE A 56 4.28 2.15 1.57
C ILE A 56 3.03 2.94 1.21
N ILE A 57 2.79 4.02 1.93
CA ILE A 57 1.57 4.83 1.82
C ILE A 57 1.93 6.29 1.60
N TYR A 58 1.21 6.97 0.72
CA TYR A 58 1.37 8.40 0.50
C TYR A 58 0.08 9.03 -0.03
N LYS A 59 -0.12 10.31 0.32
CA LYS A 59 -1.31 11.05 -0.10
C LYS A 59 -1.14 11.61 -1.50
N LEU A 60 -2.03 11.24 -2.42
CA LEU A 60 -2.03 11.82 -3.76
C LEU A 60 -2.48 13.28 -3.72
N SER A 61 -1.83 14.12 -4.52
CA SER A 61 -2.19 15.54 -4.68
C SER A 61 -3.41 15.75 -5.59
N TYR A 62 -3.91 14.69 -6.22
CA TYR A 62 -5.05 14.68 -7.12
C TYR A 62 -5.76 13.32 -7.07
N GLY A 63 -7.05 13.29 -7.40
CA GLY A 63 -7.77 12.04 -7.67
C GLY A 63 -9.23 12.07 -7.24
N PHE A 64 -10.14 12.02 -8.21
CA PHE A 64 -11.48 11.47 -8.01
C PHE A 64 -11.32 9.95 -8.19
N LEU A 65 -11.76 9.15 -7.21
CA LEU A 65 -11.90 7.71 -7.43
C LEU A 65 -13.04 7.50 -8.43
N SER A 66 -12.71 6.96 -9.60
CA SER A 66 -13.69 6.79 -10.66
C SER A 66 -14.61 5.61 -10.36
N TYR A 67 -14.06 4.59 -9.69
CA TYR A 67 -14.76 3.36 -9.32
C TYR A 67 -14.25 2.87 -7.96
N ALA A 68 -14.73 3.50 -6.88
CA ALA A 68 -14.44 3.04 -5.53
C ALA A 68 -15.23 1.76 -5.21
N ARG A 69 -14.51 0.73 -4.76
CA ARG A 69 -15.02 -0.61 -4.46
C ARG A 69 -14.67 -0.97 -3.02
N GLU A 70 -15.40 -1.91 -2.45
CA GLU A 70 -15.01 -2.50 -1.18
C GLU A 70 -13.84 -3.47 -1.40
N ILE A 71 -12.77 -3.26 -0.65
CA ILE A 71 -11.54 -4.05 -0.65
C ILE A 71 -11.44 -4.70 0.72
N ASN A 72 -11.46 -6.02 0.76
CA ASN A 72 -11.46 -6.81 1.99
C ASN A 72 -10.15 -7.57 2.12
N VAL A 73 -9.50 -7.44 3.28
CA VAL A 73 -8.24 -8.12 3.61
C VAL A 73 -8.52 -9.25 4.60
N TYR A 74 -8.09 -10.44 4.22
CA TYR A 74 -8.21 -11.67 4.99
C TYR A 74 -6.83 -12.19 5.40
N SER A 75 -6.56 -12.33 6.70
CA SER A 75 -5.29 -12.84 7.23
C SER A 75 -5.20 -14.37 7.18
N ASN A 76 -6.35 -15.06 7.17
CA ASN A 76 -6.42 -16.52 7.22
C ASN A 76 -7.67 -17.07 6.50
N ILE A 77 -7.66 -18.38 6.25
CA ILE A 77 -8.72 -19.10 5.54
C ILE A 77 -10.06 -19.10 6.28
N ASN A 78 -10.06 -19.11 7.62
CA ASN A 78 -11.32 -19.12 8.39
C ASN A 78 -12.04 -17.77 8.27
N SER A 79 -11.30 -16.66 8.34
CA SER A 79 -11.85 -15.32 8.11
C SER A 79 -12.48 -15.21 6.72
N TRP A 80 -11.80 -15.74 5.70
CA TRP A 80 -12.32 -15.78 4.33
C TRP A 80 -13.59 -16.63 4.20
N GLN A 81 -13.58 -17.88 4.70
CA GLN A 81 -14.72 -18.79 4.59
C GLN A 81 -15.97 -18.28 5.29
N ASN A 82 -15.81 -17.45 6.32
CA ASN A 82 -16.90 -16.83 7.07
C ASN A 82 -17.24 -15.41 6.59
N SER A 83 -16.60 -14.90 5.52
CA SER A 83 -16.77 -13.54 5.02
C SER A 83 -16.60 -12.47 6.12
N SER A 84 -15.63 -12.69 7.02
CA SER A 84 -15.33 -11.81 8.15
C SER A 84 -13.93 -11.22 7.99
N PRO A 85 -13.74 -10.20 7.14
CA PRO A 85 -12.42 -9.61 6.89
C PRO A 85 -11.85 -8.97 8.15
N GLU A 86 -10.52 -9.00 8.30
CA GLU A 86 -9.83 -8.27 9.37
C GLU A 86 -9.86 -6.77 9.12
N ILE A 87 -9.79 -6.36 7.84
CA ILE A 87 -9.93 -4.96 7.45
C ILE A 87 -10.71 -4.85 6.13
N SER A 88 -11.57 -3.83 6.08
CA SER A 88 -12.30 -3.42 4.88
C SER A 88 -11.96 -1.97 4.56
N PHE A 89 -11.62 -1.70 3.31
CA PHE A 89 -11.40 -0.36 2.78
C PHE A 89 -12.37 -0.07 1.66
N LYS A 90 -12.62 1.22 1.43
CA LYS A 90 -13.27 1.68 0.21
C LYS A 90 -12.23 2.37 -0.66
N GLY A 91 -12.05 1.90 -1.89
CA GLY A 91 -10.97 2.41 -2.74
C GLY A 91 -10.99 1.90 -4.17
N GLU A 92 -10.13 2.47 -5.00
CA GLU A 92 -9.91 2.02 -6.38
C GLU A 92 -8.66 1.14 -6.44
N VAL A 93 -8.80 -0.06 -7.01
CA VAL A 93 -7.69 -1.00 -7.17
C VAL A 93 -6.90 -0.65 -8.42
N TYR A 94 -5.58 -0.57 -8.29
CA TYR A 94 -4.68 -0.29 -9.39
C TYR A 94 -4.06 -1.60 -9.88
N GLU A 95 -4.86 -2.42 -10.60
CA GLU A 95 -4.46 -3.77 -11.05
C GLU A 95 -3.15 -3.78 -11.84
N SER A 96 -2.86 -2.72 -12.61
CA SER A 96 -1.63 -2.58 -13.41
C SER A 96 -0.35 -2.45 -12.58
N GLU A 97 -0.47 -2.05 -11.32
CA GLU A 97 0.64 -1.96 -10.36
C GLU A 97 0.61 -3.08 -9.32
N CYS A 98 -0.36 -4.00 -9.40
CA CYS A 98 -0.38 -5.20 -8.58
C CYS A 98 0.56 -6.27 -9.16
N GLY A 99 0.98 -7.22 -8.33
CA GLY A 99 1.75 -8.37 -8.78
C GLY A 99 1.71 -9.52 -7.77
N ASP A 100 2.47 -10.57 -8.03
CA ASP A 100 2.38 -11.84 -7.30
C ASP A 100 2.50 -11.73 -5.77
N SER A 101 3.18 -10.70 -5.27
CA SER A 101 3.46 -10.51 -3.84
C SER A 101 3.00 -9.17 -3.28
N HIS A 102 2.22 -8.38 -4.01
CA HIS A 102 1.78 -7.08 -3.54
C HIS A 102 0.47 -6.65 -4.18
N PHE A 103 -0.25 -5.80 -3.44
CA PHE A 103 -1.53 -5.26 -3.82
C PHE A 103 -1.50 -3.73 -3.72
N VAL A 104 -2.06 -3.06 -4.74
CA VAL A 104 -2.00 -1.60 -4.85
C VAL A 104 -3.39 -1.04 -5.04
N PHE A 105 -3.77 -0.09 -4.19
CA PHE A 105 -5.06 0.57 -4.22
C PHE A 105 -4.96 2.00 -3.72
N ILE A 106 -5.99 2.79 -4.00
CA ILE A 106 -6.13 4.17 -3.53
C ILE A 106 -7.41 4.23 -2.69
N THR A 107 -7.30 4.59 -1.42
CA THR A 107 -8.46 4.77 -0.54
C THR A 107 -9.28 6.01 -0.92
N ASP A 108 -10.52 6.08 -0.48
CA ASP A 108 -11.46 7.17 -0.78
C ASP A 108 -11.04 8.55 -0.22
N ASP A 109 -10.19 8.56 0.79
CA ASP A 109 -9.51 9.75 1.32
C ASP A 109 -8.21 10.12 0.56
N GLY A 110 -7.88 9.38 -0.50
CA GLY A 110 -6.84 9.72 -1.47
C GLY A 110 -5.44 9.20 -1.13
N TYR A 111 -5.30 8.25 -0.20
CA TYR A 111 -4.02 7.61 0.07
C TYR A 111 -3.81 6.44 -0.88
N LYS A 112 -2.73 6.51 -1.65
CA LYS A 112 -2.25 5.35 -2.40
C LYS A 112 -1.49 4.45 -1.45
N GLN A 113 -1.91 3.19 -1.39
CA GLN A 113 -1.30 2.15 -0.58
C GLN A 113 -0.74 1.07 -1.49
N SER A 114 0.54 0.77 -1.33
CA SER A 114 1.15 -0.43 -1.86
C SER A 114 1.49 -1.33 -0.70
N ILE A 115 0.78 -2.45 -0.58
CA ILE A 115 0.94 -3.41 0.52
C ILE A 115 1.53 -4.71 0.02
N SER A 116 2.33 -5.37 0.85
CA SER A 116 2.79 -6.73 0.67
C SER A 116 1.63 -7.70 0.87
N LEU A 117 1.65 -8.81 0.13
CA LEU A 117 0.75 -9.94 0.38
C LEU A 117 1.38 -10.96 1.33
N ASP A 118 2.58 -10.71 1.85
CA ASP A 118 3.20 -11.59 2.84
C ASP A 118 2.40 -11.59 4.15
N GLY A 119 2.05 -12.79 4.63
CA GLY A 119 1.16 -12.97 5.78
C GLY A 119 -0.31 -12.63 5.53
N ILE A 120 -0.72 -12.28 4.31
CA ILE A 120 -2.12 -12.10 3.91
C ILE A 120 -2.60 -13.36 3.19
N TYR A 121 -3.73 -13.91 3.61
CA TYR A 121 -4.34 -15.06 2.94
C TYR A 121 -5.04 -14.66 1.64
N ALA A 122 -5.85 -13.60 1.67
CA ALA A 122 -6.54 -13.10 0.49
C ALA A 122 -6.84 -11.61 0.60
N VAL A 123 -6.81 -10.92 -0.55
CA VAL A 123 -7.43 -9.60 -0.71
C VAL A 123 -8.49 -9.74 -1.80
N THR A 124 -9.72 -9.28 -1.51
CA THR A 124 -10.85 -9.40 -2.44
C THR A 124 -11.50 -8.06 -2.71
N TYR A 125 -11.98 -7.86 -3.93
CA TYR A 125 -12.76 -6.70 -4.36
C TYR A 125 -13.73 -7.11 -5.47
N GLU A 126 -14.83 -6.40 -5.62
CA GLU A 126 -15.82 -6.66 -6.67
C GLU A 126 -15.22 -6.34 -8.06
N ARG A 127 -15.53 -7.11 -9.11
CA ARG A 127 -14.98 -6.89 -10.47
C ARG A 127 -15.97 -6.22 -11.42
#